data_AF-A0A9E2KE04-F1
#
_entry.id   AF-A0A9E2KE04-F1
#
_cell.length_a   1.000
_cell.length_b   1.000
_cell.length_c   1.000
_cell.angle_alpha   90.00
_cell.angle_beta   90.00
_cell.angle_gamma   90.00
#
_symmetry.space_group_name_H-M   'P 1'
#
loop_
_entity.id
_entity.type
_entity.pdbx_description
1 polymer ?
#
loop_
_entity_poly.entity_id
_entity_poly.type
_entity_poly.pdbx_seq_one_letter_code
_entity_poly.pdbx_strand_id
1 'polypeptide(L)'
;IDRQITVQSMARETREGTKKVGQRMLQMILDLYDNDILKNYQERITKGLSHGHPALVFAIAMYGIGIGEKDAILCHSYSTVSTLVQNGVRAIPLGQKDGQMILRDIGDFLIEMYQEIQGLEKEDFGMTIPGLEIAQMRHEILNFRLFMS
;
A
#
# COMPACT_ATOMS: atom_id res chain seq x y z
N ILE A 1 3.13 -15.59 -0.74
CA ILE A 1 3.15 -14.12 -0.58
C ILE A 1 1.77 -13.57 -0.26
N ASP A 2 0.75 -13.61 -1.13
CA ASP A 2 -0.62 -13.08 -0.85
C ASP A 2 -1.21 -13.50 0.51
N ARG A 3 -1.23 -14.81 0.77
CA ARG A 3 -1.69 -15.33 2.06
C ARG A 3 -0.82 -14.82 3.22
N GLN A 4 0.50 -14.79 3.05
CA GLN A 4 1.44 -14.38 4.09
C GLN A 4 1.24 -12.91 4.48
N ILE A 5 1.21 -12.00 3.49
CA ILE A 5 0.98 -10.56 3.76
C ILE A 5 -0.40 -10.32 4.37
N THR A 6 -1.40 -11.10 3.98
CA THR A 6 -2.75 -10.96 4.54
C THR A 6 -2.82 -11.38 6.00
N VAL A 7 -2.17 -12.50 6.38
CA VAL A 7 -2.22 -12.98 7.77
C VAL A 7 -1.30 -12.20 8.72
N GLN A 8 -0.30 -11.48 8.17
CA GLN A 8 0.60 -10.63 8.95
C GLN A 8 -0.04 -9.31 9.39
N SER A 9 -1.03 -8.79 8.65
CA SER A 9 -1.80 -7.62 9.09
C SER A 9 -2.75 -8.03 10.20
N MET A 10 -2.49 -7.58 11.43
CA MET A 10 -3.22 -8.04 12.62
C MET A 10 -4.53 -7.28 12.80
N ALA A 11 -4.48 -5.95 12.64
CA ALA A 11 -5.67 -5.09 12.70
C ALA A 11 -6.72 -5.53 11.66
N ARG A 12 -7.94 -5.80 12.12
CA ARG A 12 -8.98 -6.43 11.31
C ARG A 12 -9.49 -5.44 10.26
N GLU A 13 -9.76 -4.20 10.66
CA GLU A 13 -10.26 -3.14 9.77
C GLU A 13 -9.25 -2.87 8.65
N THR A 14 -7.96 -2.74 8.98
CA THR A 14 -6.87 -2.61 8.00
C THR A 14 -6.83 -3.80 7.04
N ARG A 15 -6.84 -5.03 7.56
CA ARG A 15 -6.77 -6.24 6.72
C ARG A 15 -7.94 -6.35 5.74
N GLU A 16 -9.16 -6.08 6.18
CA GLU A 16 -10.34 -6.12 5.31
C GLU A 16 -10.40 -4.91 4.36
N GLY A 17 -9.96 -3.73 4.80
CA GLY A 17 -9.81 -2.55 3.95
C GLY A 17 -8.83 -2.79 2.81
N THR A 18 -7.66 -3.34 3.13
CA THR A 18 -6.62 -3.69 2.16
C THR A 18 -7.11 -4.66 1.09
N LYS A 19 -7.88 -5.70 1.48
CA LYS A 19 -8.50 -6.61 0.50
C LYS A 19 -9.42 -5.88 -0.48
N LYS A 20 -10.29 -5.02 0.04
CA LYS A 20 -11.24 -4.24 -0.79
C LYS A 20 -10.50 -3.31 -1.74
N VAL A 21 -9.46 -2.61 -1.27
CA VAL A 21 -8.63 -1.73 -2.10
C VAL A 21 -7.92 -2.54 -3.18
N GLY A 22 -7.30 -3.67 -2.82
CA GLY A 22 -6.60 -4.54 -3.76
C GLY A 22 -7.51 -5.07 -4.87
N GLN A 23 -8.71 -5.57 -4.52
CA GLN A 23 -9.68 -6.07 -5.51
C GLN A 23 -10.20 -4.96 -6.44
N ARG A 24 -10.46 -3.76 -5.91
CA ARG A 24 -10.86 -2.60 -6.73
C ARG A 24 -9.75 -2.16 -7.67
N MET A 25 -8.52 -2.08 -7.17
CA MET A 25 -7.35 -1.77 -7.99
C MET A 25 -7.15 -2.81 -9.09
N LEU A 26 -7.32 -4.10 -8.78
CA LEU A 26 -7.22 -5.17 -9.76
C LEU A 26 -8.22 -5.00 -10.91
N GLN A 27 -9.49 -4.76 -10.58
CA GLN A 27 -10.52 -4.53 -11.59
C GLN A 27 -10.18 -3.30 -12.43
N MET A 28 -9.83 -2.18 -11.79
CA MET A 28 -9.46 -0.95 -12.50
C MET A 28 -8.30 -1.16 -13.48
N ILE A 29 -7.28 -1.90 -13.09
CA ILE A 29 -6.13 -2.14 -13.96
C ILE A 29 -6.51 -3.06 -15.13
N LEU A 30 -7.32 -4.10 -14.89
CA LEU A 30 -7.80 -4.99 -15.95
C LEU A 30 -8.75 -4.28 -16.93
N ASP A 31 -9.45 -3.23 -16.49
CA ASP A 31 -10.26 -2.39 -17.38
C ASP A 31 -9.40 -1.48 -18.29
N LEU A 32 -8.15 -1.22 -17.90
CA LEU A 32 -7.22 -0.32 -18.59
C LEU A 32 -6.16 -1.04 -19.42
N TYR A 33 -5.70 -2.21 -18.96
CA TYR A 33 -4.56 -2.93 -19.52
C TYR A 33 -4.84 -4.43 -19.58
N ASP A 34 -4.46 -5.05 -20.69
CA ASP A 34 -4.51 -6.49 -20.82
C ASP A 34 -3.31 -7.14 -20.11
N ASN A 35 -3.56 -7.93 -19.06
CA ASN A 35 -2.51 -8.55 -18.25
C ASN A 35 -2.92 -9.96 -17.77
N ASP A 36 -2.31 -10.99 -18.36
CA ASP A 36 -2.66 -12.38 -18.07
C ASP A 36 -2.33 -12.82 -16.65
N ILE A 37 -1.28 -12.24 -16.04
CA ILE A 37 -0.92 -12.53 -14.65
C ILE A 37 -2.01 -11.99 -13.71
N LEU A 38 -2.51 -10.78 -13.96
CA LEU A 38 -3.60 -10.18 -13.20
C LEU A 38 -4.93 -10.91 -13.43
N LYS A 39 -5.23 -11.36 -14.65
CA LYS A 39 -6.41 -12.21 -14.92
C LYS A 39 -6.35 -13.50 -14.11
N ASN A 40 -5.20 -14.18 -14.10
CA ASN A 40 -5.01 -15.37 -13.28
C ASN A 40 -5.17 -15.07 -11.79
N TYR A 41 -4.62 -13.95 -11.33
CA TYR A 41 -4.75 -13.53 -9.94
C TYR A 41 -6.21 -13.22 -9.57
N GLN A 42 -6.98 -12.59 -10.47
CA GLN A 42 -8.42 -12.37 -10.32
C GLN A 42 -9.18 -13.68 -10.18
N GLU A 43 -8.91 -14.67 -11.04
CA GLU A 43 -9.52 -16.00 -10.91
C GLU A 43 -9.23 -16.67 -9.57
N ARG A 44 -7.98 -16.56 -9.08
CA ARG A 44 -7.59 -17.12 -7.79
C ARG A 44 -8.36 -16.46 -6.64
N ILE A 45 -8.59 -15.15 -6.71
CA ILE A 45 -9.41 -14.43 -5.73
C ILE A 45 -10.86 -14.91 -5.79
N THR A 46 -11.45 -15.01 -6.98
CA THR A 46 -12.82 -15.50 -7.18
C THR A 46 -13.01 -16.94 -6.67
N LYS A 47 -11.98 -17.79 -6.80
CA LYS A 47 -11.95 -19.17 -6.30
C LYS A 47 -11.61 -19.27 -4.79
N GLY A 48 -11.40 -18.14 -4.09
CA GLY A 48 -11.04 -18.11 -2.68
C GLY A 48 -9.62 -18.60 -2.36
N LEU A 49 -8.76 -18.71 -3.37
CA LEU A 49 -7.37 -19.18 -3.26
C LEU A 49 -6.38 -18.04 -2.94
N SER A 50 -6.82 -16.78 -3.04
CA SER A 50 -6.04 -15.58 -2.75
C SER A 50 -6.97 -14.48 -2.25
N HIS A 51 -6.43 -13.50 -1.53
CA HIS A 51 -7.22 -12.46 -0.88
C HIS A 51 -7.31 -11.17 -1.72
N GLY A 52 -6.25 -10.86 -2.47
CA GLY A 52 -6.15 -9.61 -3.23
C GLY A 52 -5.46 -8.53 -2.40
N HIS A 53 -4.17 -8.29 -2.64
CA HIS A 53 -3.40 -7.26 -1.95
C HIS A 53 -2.95 -6.17 -2.93
N PRO A 54 -3.16 -4.87 -2.65
CA PRO A 54 -2.85 -3.78 -3.57
C PRO A 54 -1.37 -3.75 -3.98
N ALA A 55 -0.45 -4.04 -3.06
CA ALA A 55 0.99 -4.13 -3.41
C ALA A 55 1.29 -5.20 -4.48
N LEU A 56 0.61 -6.35 -4.44
CA LEU A 56 0.81 -7.40 -5.45
C LEU A 56 0.19 -7.00 -6.78
N VAL A 57 -1.02 -6.44 -6.75
CA VAL A 57 -1.70 -5.93 -7.95
C VAL A 57 -0.85 -4.86 -8.63
N PHE A 58 -0.36 -3.88 -7.86
CA PHE A 58 0.47 -2.80 -8.36
C PHE A 58 1.80 -3.30 -8.93
N ALA A 59 2.49 -4.20 -8.23
CA ALA A 59 3.76 -4.76 -8.69
C ALA A 59 3.60 -5.53 -10.02
N ILE A 60 2.59 -6.40 -10.12
CA ILE A 60 2.30 -7.15 -11.35
C ILE A 60 1.91 -6.19 -12.48
N ALA A 61 1.15 -5.14 -12.19
CA ALA A 61 0.76 -4.15 -13.18
C ALA A 61 1.96 -3.39 -13.74
N MET A 62 2.81 -2.84 -12.86
CA MET A 62 4.03 -2.11 -13.26
C MET A 62 4.97 -2.98 -14.07
N TYR A 63 5.17 -4.24 -13.65
CA TYR A 63 5.95 -5.20 -14.42
C TYR A 63 5.34 -5.46 -15.81
N GLY A 64 4.01 -5.64 -15.89
CA GLY A 64 3.31 -5.90 -17.15
C GLY A 64 3.39 -4.75 -18.16
N ILE A 65 3.55 -3.51 -17.71
CA ILE A 65 3.74 -2.34 -18.59
C ILE A 65 5.23 -1.96 -18.79
N GLY A 66 6.17 -2.77 -18.30
CA GLY A 66 7.60 -2.57 -18.51
C GLY A 66 8.25 -1.49 -17.63
N ILE A 67 7.63 -1.10 -16.53
CA ILE A 67 8.24 -0.18 -15.56
C ILE A 67 9.23 -0.95 -14.69
N GLY A 68 10.45 -0.41 -14.56
CA GLY A 68 11.51 -1.00 -13.75
C GLY A 68 11.16 -1.03 -12.26
N GLU A 69 11.73 -1.98 -11.54
CA GLU A 69 11.47 -2.19 -10.10
C GLU A 69 11.71 -0.91 -9.28
N LYS A 70 12.84 -0.23 -9.50
CA LYS A 70 13.18 1.01 -8.81
C LYS A 70 12.10 2.08 -8.99
N ASP A 71 11.70 2.33 -10.23
CA ASP A 71 10.70 3.36 -10.54
C ASP A 71 9.33 2.99 -9.99
N ALA A 72 8.96 1.70 -10.04
CA ALA A 72 7.73 1.20 -9.43
C ALA A 72 7.70 1.44 -7.92
N ILE A 73 8.78 1.10 -7.21
CA ILE A 73 8.90 1.30 -5.75
C ILE A 73 8.85 2.79 -5.42
N LEU A 74 9.65 3.63 -6.09
CA LEU A 74 9.68 5.07 -5.83
C LEU A 74 8.32 5.73 -6.11
N CYS A 75 7.65 5.35 -7.20
CA CYS A 75 6.32 5.86 -7.53
C CYS A 75 5.28 5.47 -6.48
N HIS A 76 5.28 4.20 -6.04
CA HIS A 76 4.37 3.72 -5.00
C HIS A 76 4.60 4.43 -3.67
N SER A 77 5.86 4.55 -3.26
CA SER A 77 6.23 5.20 -2.00
C SER A 77 5.90 6.69 -2.01
N TYR A 78 6.18 7.40 -3.11
CA TYR A 78 5.78 8.80 -3.26
C TYR A 78 4.25 8.98 -3.19
N SER A 79 3.48 8.13 -3.89
CA SER A 79 2.01 8.16 -3.85
C SER A 79 1.46 7.92 -2.43
N THR A 80 2.09 7.00 -1.70
CA THR A 80 1.73 6.69 -0.31
C THR A 80 2.00 7.88 0.60
N VAL A 81 3.20 8.45 0.55
CA VAL A 81 3.57 9.64 1.33
C VAL A 81 2.66 10.83 0.98
N SER A 82 2.40 11.08 -0.30
CA SER A 82 1.50 12.14 -0.75
C SER A 82 0.10 12.01 -0.14
N THR A 83 -0.43 10.79 -0.06
CA THR A 83 -1.71 10.52 0.59
C THR A 83 -1.65 10.78 2.10
N LEU A 84 -0.58 10.37 2.78
CA LEU A 84 -0.39 10.62 4.21
C LEU A 84 -0.25 12.12 4.53
N VAL A 85 0.48 12.88 3.70
CA VAL A 85 0.59 14.33 3.84
C VAL A 85 -0.77 14.99 3.67
N GLN A 86 -1.55 14.60 2.67
CA GLN A 86 -2.91 15.12 2.48
C GLN A 86 -3.85 14.77 3.66
N ASN A 87 -3.65 13.62 4.29
CA ASN A 87 -4.38 13.27 5.52
C ASN A 87 -3.94 14.16 6.68
N GLY A 88 -2.64 14.40 6.86
CA GLY A 88 -2.09 15.29 7.88
C GLY A 88 -2.55 16.74 7.74
N VAL A 89 -2.60 17.26 6.51
CA VAL A 89 -3.14 18.60 6.20
C VAL A 89 -4.59 18.74 6.66
N ARG A 90 -5.42 17.69 6.53
CA ARG A 90 -6.82 17.70 6.96
C ARG A 90 -7.00 17.44 8.45
N ALA A 91 -6.19 16.56 9.03
CA ALA A 91 -6.39 16.03 10.37
C ALA A 91 -5.63 16.81 11.47
N ILE A 92 -4.48 17.39 11.16
CA ILE A 92 -3.59 18.13 12.09
C ILE A 92 -3.66 19.67 11.85
N PRO A 93 -4.59 20.12 11.01
CA PRO A 93 -4.56 21.41 10.29
C PRO A 93 -3.20 21.96 9.79
N LEU A 94 -2.37 21.16 9.12
CA LEU A 94 -1.17 21.70 8.47
C LEU A 94 -1.55 22.62 7.29
N GLY A 95 -0.75 23.66 7.03
CA GLY A 95 -0.93 24.51 5.85
C GLY A 95 -0.66 23.74 4.55
N GLN A 96 -1.39 24.06 3.47
CA GLN A 96 -1.14 23.47 2.14
C GLN A 96 0.31 23.67 1.67
N LYS A 97 0.87 24.85 1.97
CA LYS A 97 2.27 25.16 1.72
C LYS A 97 3.21 24.22 2.48
N ASP A 98 2.92 23.96 3.76
CA ASP A 98 3.73 23.09 4.60
C ASP A 98 3.68 21.65 4.09
N GLY A 99 2.50 21.18 3.64
CA GLY A 99 2.35 19.89 2.98
C GLY A 99 3.23 19.77 1.74
N GLN A 100 3.29 20.79 0.89
CA GLN A 100 4.18 20.80 -0.27
C GLN A 100 5.66 20.85 0.11
N MET A 101 6.03 21.55 1.20
CA MET A 101 7.40 21.53 1.72
C MET A 101 7.80 20.13 2.18
N ILE A 102 6.92 19.40 2.87
CA ILE A 102 7.16 18.00 3.27
C ILE A 102 7.36 17.11 2.03
N LEU A 103 6.52 17.27 0.99
CA LEU A 103 6.66 16.48 -0.25
C LEU A 103 7.91 16.80 -1.06
N ARG A 104 8.41 18.04 -0.98
CA ARG A 104 9.70 18.38 -1.55
C ARG A 104 10.83 17.67 -0.80
N ASP A 105 10.76 17.63 0.52
CA ASP A 105 11.84 17.14 1.38
C ASP A 105 11.91 15.60 1.47
N ILE A 106 10.84 14.87 1.09
CA ILE A 106 10.83 13.41 1.09
C ILE A 106 11.69 12.78 -0.02
N GLY A 107 12.09 13.55 -1.04
CA GLY A 107 12.76 13.02 -2.23
C GLY A 107 14.00 12.20 -1.91
N ASP A 108 14.92 12.75 -1.11
CA ASP A 108 16.16 12.07 -0.72
C ASP A 108 15.86 10.84 0.16
N PHE A 109 14.90 10.96 1.07
CA PHE A 109 14.45 9.85 1.93
C PHE A 109 13.94 8.65 1.12
N LEU A 110 13.20 8.89 0.02
CA LEU A 110 12.71 7.80 -0.84
C LEU A 110 13.85 7.06 -1.53
N ILE A 111 14.92 7.76 -1.89
CA ILE A 111 16.11 7.15 -2.51
C ILE A 111 16.87 6.30 -1.48
N GLU A 112 17.05 6.81 -0.26
CA GLU A 112 17.67 6.06 0.85
C GLU A 112 16.85 4.81 1.20
N MET A 113 15.53 4.96 1.38
CA MET A 113 14.61 3.85 1.62
C MET A 113 14.69 2.79 0.51
N TYR A 114 14.82 3.18 -0.77
CA TYR A 114 15.02 2.20 -1.84
C TYR A 114 16.33 1.42 -1.69
N GLN A 115 17.42 2.07 -1.29
CA GLN A 115 18.69 1.40 -1.03
C GLN A 115 18.58 0.41 0.14
N GLU A 116 17.86 0.77 1.20
CA GLU A 116 17.59 -0.15 2.32
C GLU A 116 16.77 -1.37 1.87
N ILE A 117 15.72 -1.16 1.06
CA ILE A 117 14.88 -2.25 0.53
C ILE A 117 15.71 -3.26 -0.27
N GLN A 118 16.70 -2.81 -1.04
CA GLN A 118 17.58 -3.71 -1.80
C GLN A 118 18.45 -4.62 -0.92
N GLY A 119 18.65 -4.25 0.34
CA GLY A 119 19.39 -5.04 1.32
C GLY A 119 18.52 -6.01 2.14
N LEU A 120 17.19 -5.97 1.98
CA LEU A 120 16.27 -6.82 2.75
C LEU A 120 16.25 -8.25 2.20
N GLU A 121 16.21 -9.21 3.11
CA GLU A 121 16.10 -10.62 2.81
C GLU A 121 14.66 -11.11 3.04
N LYS A 122 14.41 -12.38 2.70
CA LYS A 122 13.09 -12.99 2.84
C LYS A 122 12.68 -13.09 4.32
N GLU A 123 13.65 -13.19 5.21
CA GLU A 123 13.52 -13.28 6.66
C GLU A 123 12.96 -11.98 7.25
N ASP A 124 13.19 -10.85 6.59
CA ASP A 124 12.63 -9.53 6.96
C ASP A 124 11.14 -9.40 6.56
N PHE A 125 10.63 -10.33 5.75
CA PHE A 125 9.25 -10.29 5.28
C PHE A 125 8.25 -10.50 6.43
N GLY A 126 7.56 -9.42 6.79
CA GLY A 126 6.61 -9.40 7.90
C GLY A 126 7.10 -8.62 9.11
N MET A 127 8.27 -7.98 9.03
CA MET A 127 8.61 -6.90 9.95
C MET A 127 7.48 -5.87 9.97
N THR A 128 6.95 -5.61 11.16
CA THR A 128 5.86 -4.66 11.39
C THR A 128 6.24 -3.71 12.52
N ILE A 129 5.59 -2.56 12.56
CA ILE A 129 5.74 -1.58 13.64
C ILE A 129 4.63 -1.85 14.65
N PRO A 130 4.90 -2.48 15.82
CA PRO A 130 3.83 -2.90 16.73
C PRO A 130 2.95 -1.74 17.20
N GLY A 131 3.55 -0.55 17.36
CA GLY A 131 2.82 0.66 17.72
C GLY A 131 1.78 1.06 16.66
N LEU A 132 2.08 0.86 15.37
CA LEU A 132 1.15 1.17 14.28
C LEU A 132 -0.01 0.18 14.25
N GLU A 133 0.26 -1.12 14.39
CA GLU A 133 -0.79 -2.15 14.47
C GLU A 133 -1.74 -1.90 15.65
N ILE A 134 -1.20 -1.55 16.83
CA ILE A 134 -2.02 -1.21 17.99
C ILE A 134 -2.85 0.05 17.74
N ALA A 135 -2.27 1.07 17.11
CA ALA A 135 -3.00 2.30 16.77
C ALA A 135 -4.17 2.00 15.81
N GLN A 136 -3.95 1.14 14.81
CA GLN A 136 -5.00 0.70 13.89
C GLN A 136 -6.10 -0.10 14.61
N MET A 137 -5.75 -1.01 15.53
CA MET A 137 -6.75 -1.72 16.34
C MET A 137 -7.58 -0.77 17.22
N ARG A 138 -6.94 0.28 17.75
CA ARG A 138 -7.64 1.32 18.52
C ARG A 138 -8.53 2.19 17.65
N HIS A 139 -8.16 2.42 16.38
CA HIS A 139 -8.98 3.16 15.44
C HIS A 139 -10.36 2.51 15.23
N GLU A 140 -10.43 1.17 15.29
CA GLU A 140 -11.67 0.40 15.14
C GLU A 140 -12.74 0.75 16.20
N ILE A 141 -12.32 1.22 17.39
CA ILE A 141 -13.20 1.49 18.54
C ILE A 141 -13.41 2.98 18.81
N LEU A 142 -12.95 3.87 17.92
CA LEU A 142 -13.17 5.30 18.07
C LEU A 142 -14.64 5.68 17.82
N ASN A 143 -15.22 6.44 18.74
CA ASN A 143 -16.62 6.90 18.64
C ASN A 143 -16.86 7.86 17.47
N PHE A 144 -15.87 8.70 17.15
CA PHE A 144 -15.91 9.64 16.04
C PHE A 144 -14.69 9.41 15.15
N ARG A 145 -14.92 9.26 13.85
CA ARG A 145 -13.88 8.92 12.87
C ARG A 145 -14.01 9.81 11.64
N LEU A 146 -12.90 10.47 11.30
CA LEU A 146 -12.79 11.25 10.06
C LEU A 146 -12.40 10.34 8.87
N PHE A 147 -11.72 9.23 9.15
CA PHE A 147 -11.24 8.26 8.16
C PHE A 147 -11.80 6.86 8.45
N MET A 148 -11.78 6.00 7.44
CA MET A 148 -12.31 4.64 7.54
C MET A 148 -11.33 3.64 8.17
N SER A 149 -10.03 3.94 8.22
CA SER A 149 -8.95 3.13 8.80
C SER A 149 -7.70 3.97 9.00
#